data_AF-A0A1A7KHV4-F1
#
_entry.id   AF-A0A1A7KHV4-F1
#
_cell.length_a   1.000
_cell.length_b   1.000
_cell.length_c   1.000
_cell.angle_alpha   90.00
_cell.angle_beta   90.00
_cell.angle_gamma   90.00
#
_symmetry.space_group_name_H-M   'P 1'
#
loop_
_entity.id
_entity.type
_entity.pdbx_description
1 polymer ?
#
loop_
_entity_poly.entity_id
_entity_poly.type
_entity_poly.pdbx_seq_one_letter_code
_entity_poly.pdbx_strand_id
1 'polypeptide(L)'
;MSIVFGHNNFVIKRLSPKELGLENNPEMKNAEIQLIQKYAHLYFIPVFPMGQEWILRKDGKSYHLINDLQHKLLYHYPSRVHVGAFALPLILILGFFGYFTYEKIANYQSEKRYIAEMENKGVLLTQQLDSIDNKNSVIMSFENENYGEDNYAVLKREGNKFLLQKVNKGMMINIPHSISYYLSSKDEENTNDSIWVAKQEIKNSIALKEPFSKKLINTLGKKLMLSNVYIIKDAYFKEDTPDEAKSSLYTEYVNYGKNSVIDSLVPSNKSEDWKLSKTKAVNFKDRFAIKTDSRNSAVLYYHTIPDNIKHSVKIANQTIENKEDQYSYNY
;
A
#
# COMPACT_ATOMS: atom_id res chain seq x y z
N MET A 1 36.79 -6.55 -0.44
CA MET A 1 36.23 -6.53 0.92
C MET A 1 37.00 -7.57 1.74
N SER A 2 37.79 -7.15 2.73
CA SER A 2 38.65 -8.07 3.48
C SER A 2 37.94 -8.51 4.76
N ILE A 3 37.53 -9.77 4.82
CA ILE A 3 36.99 -10.37 6.05
C ILE A 3 38.18 -10.69 6.95
N VAL A 4 38.22 -10.10 8.16
CA VAL A 4 39.28 -10.37 9.13
C VAL A 4 38.85 -11.52 10.04
N PHE A 5 39.40 -12.71 9.78
CA PHE A 5 39.28 -13.87 10.66
C PHE A 5 40.54 -14.00 11.52
N GLY A 6 40.37 -14.29 12.81
CA GLY A 6 41.50 -14.45 13.71
C GLY A 6 41.15 -15.19 14.99
N HIS A 7 42.16 -15.30 15.86
CA HIS A 7 42.05 -15.94 17.16
C HIS A 7 42.46 -14.95 18.24
N ASN A 8 41.68 -14.90 19.32
CA ASN A 8 42.01 -14.08 20.47
C ASN A 8 41.62 -14.81 21.76
N ASN A 9 41.92 -14.21 22.91
CA ASN A 9 41.54 -14.71 24.20
C ASN A 9 41.03 -13.59 25.12
N PHE A 10 40.18 -13.96 26.07
CA PHE A 10 39.83 -13.10 27.19
C PHE A 10 39.98 -13.86 28.50
N VAL A 11 40.28 -13.13 29.57
CA VAL A 11 40.44 -13.68 30.91
C VAL A 11 39.05 -13.93 31.50
N ILE A 12 38.74 -15.19 31.83
CA ILE A 12 37.51 -15.60 32.51
C ILE A 12 37.67 -15.44 34.01
N LYS A 13 38.85 -15.83 34.54
CA LYS A 13 39.12 -15.84 35.97
C LYS A 13 40.57 -15.49 36.26
N ARG A 14 40.78 -14.81 37.38
CA ARG A 14 42.08 -14.44 37.94
C ARG A 14 42.19 -15.05 39.32
N LEU A 15 43.34 -15.63 39.61
CA LEU A 15 43.69 -16.24 40.89
C LEU A 15 45.05 -15.72 41.33
N SER A 16 45.12 -15.29 42.58
CA SER A 16 46.35 -14.95 43.26
C SER A 16 47.04 -16.21 43.78
N PRO A 17 48.38 -16.21 43.92
CA PRO A 17 49.12 -17.31 44.54
C PRO A 17 48.64 -17.64 45.96
N LYS A 18 48.14 -16.64 46.69
CA LYS A 18 47.57 -16.79 48.03
C LYS A 18 46.33 -17.69 48.05
N GLU A 19 45.42 -17.51 47.08
CA GLU A 19 44.20 -18.33 46.96
C GLU A 19 44.49 -19.81 46.67
N LEU A 20 45.70 -20.11 46.21
CA LEU A 20 46.16 -21.46 45.92
C LEU A 20 47.12 -22.03 46.98
N GLY A 21 47.37 -21.29 48.07
CA GLY A 21 48.31 -21.69 49.12
C GLY A 21 49.78 -21.69 48.67
N LEU A 22 50.12 -20.89 47.64
CA LEU A 22 51.45 -20.80 47.05
C LEU A 22 52.20 -19.52 47.46
N GLU A 23 51.76 -18.85 48.52
CA GLU A 23 52.30 -17.55 48.97
C GLU A 23 53.77 -17.61 49.40
N ASN A 24 54.22 -18.76 49.90
CA ASN A 24 55.61 -18.97 50.32
C ASN A 24 56.52 -19.41 49.18
N ASN A 25 56.00 -19.61 47.96
CA ASN A 25 56.82 -19.97 46.82
C ASN A 25 57.48 -18.70 46.21
N PRO A 26 58.81 -18.55 46.29
CA PRO A 26 59.52 -17.38 45.78
C PRO A 26 59.33 -17.18 44.26
N GLU A 27 59.06 -18.24 43.51
CA GLU A 27 58.80 -18.18 42.07
C GLU A 27 57.43 -17.56 41.74
N MET A 28 56.50 -17.60 42.68
CA MET A 28 55.13 -17.07 42.53
C MET A 28 54.98 -15.62 43.01
N LYS A 29 56.06 -15.00 43.50
CA LYS A 29 56.06 -13.58 43.90
C LYS A 29 55.66 -12.70 42.70
N ASN A 30 54.63 -11.87 42.90
CA ASN A 30 54.02 -11.00 41.88
C ASN A 30 53.44 -11.71 40.65
N ALA A 31 53.15 -13.02 40.75
CA ALA A 31 52.53 -13.77 39.67
C ALA A 31 50.99 -13.79 39.80
N GLU A 32 50.29 -13.89 38.69
CA GLU A 32 48.83 -14.04 38.61
C GLU A 32 48.49 -15.25 37.75
N ILE A 33 47.62 -16.13 38.24
CA ILE A 33 47.15 -17.30 37.50
C ILE A 33 45.82 -16.94 36.85
N GLN A 34 45.75 -17.03 35.52
CA GLN A 34 44.58 -16.61 34.75
C GLN A 34 44.00 -17.80 33.99
N LEU A 35 42.68 -18.00 34.08
CA LEU A 35 41.94 -18.86 33.17
C LEU A 35 41.52 -18.02 31.97
N ILE A 36 42.02 -18.37 30.79
CA ILE A 36 41.68 -17.71 29.53
C ILE A 36 40.74 -18.56 28.69
N GLN A 37 39.77 -17.92 28.03
CA GLN A 37 38.97 -18.52 26.97
C GLN A 37 39.60 -18.14 25.63
N LYS A 38 40.09 -19.11 24.86
CA LYS A 38 40.45 -18.91 23.46
C LYS A 38 39.19 -18.94 22.61
N TYR A 39 39.10 -18.07 21.62
CA TYR A 39 37.97 -18.01 20.70
C TYR A 39 38.39 -17.59 19.29
N ALA A 40 37.67 -18.10 18.30
CA ALA A 40 37.69 -17.60 16.94
C ALA A 40 36.86 -16.32 16.87
N HIS A 41 37.31 -15.31 16.13
CA HIS A 41 36.54 -14.09 15.92
C HIS A 41 36.42 -13.72 14.46
N LEU A 42 35.31 -13.06 14.16
CA LEU A 42 35.10 -12.33 12.92
C LEU A 42 35.16 -10.84 13.25
N TYR A 43 36.10 -10.12 12.63
CA TYR A 43 36.49 -8.76 13.02
C TYR A 43 36.98 -8.68 14.48
N PHE A 44 36.09 -8.41 15.43
CA PHE A 44 36.37 -8.37 16.87
C PHE A 44 35.33 -9.15 17.69
N ILE A 45 34.34 -9.76 17.04
CA ILE A 45 33.23 -10.44 17.72
C ILE A 45 33.55 -11.94 17.84
N PRO A 46 33.54 -12.50 19.05
CA PRO A 46 33.69 -13.94 19.25
C PRO A 46 32.62 -14.75 18.51
N VAL A 47 33.04 -15.76 17.76
CA VAL A 47 32.15 -16.65 17.00
C VAL A 47 32.04 -18.02 17.65
N PHE A 48 33.19 -18.66 17.92
CA PHE A 48 33.22 -19.99 18.52
C PHE A 48 34.36 -20.13 19.53
N PRO A 49 34.15 -20.87 20.63
CA PRO A 49 35.20 -21.21 21.57
C PRO A 49 36.23 -22.14 20.91
N MET A 50 37.51 -21.94 21.19
CA MET A 50 38.60 -22.80 20.73
C MET A 50 39.26 -23.61 21.85
N GLY A 51 38.84 -23.37 23.09
CA GLY A 51 39.37 -24.05 24.27
C GLY A 51 39.65 -23.10 25.41
N GLN A 52 39.97 -23.67 26.57
CA GLN A 52 40.39 -22.92 27.74
C GLN A 52 41.80 -23.31 28.12
N GLU A 53 42.52 -22.35 28.70
CA GLU A 53 43.87 -22.58 29.16
C GLU A 53 44.12 -21.80 30.45
N TRP A 54 44.82 -22.43 31.38
CA TRP A 54 45.38 -21.71 32.52
C TRP A 54 46.76 -21.19 32.12
N ILE A 55 47.02 -19.91 32.35
CA ILE A 55 48.32 -19.27 32.13
C ILE A 55 48.82 -18.62 33.41
N LEU A 56 50.14 -18.58 33.58
CA LEU A 56 50.80 -17.81 34.61
C LEU A 56 51.28 -16.49 34.00
N ARG A 57 50.82 -15.36 34.53
CA ARG A 57 51.28 -14.03 34.12
C ARG A 57 52.22 -13.49 35.18
N LYS A 58 53.47 -13.22 34.80
CA LYS A 58 54.51 -12.70 35.70
C LYS A 58 55.40 -11.73 34.94
N ASP A 59 55.65 -10.56 35.52
CA ASP A 59 56.52 -9.51 34.96
C ASP A 59 56.16 -9.15 33.50
N GLY A 60 54.86 -9.10 33.19
CA GLY A 60 54.34 -8.77 31.86
C GLY A 60 54.43 -9.92 30.82
N LYS A 61 55.01 -11.06 31.18
CA LYS A 61 55.12 -12.25 30.32
C LYS A 61 54.10 -13.31 30.71
N SER A 62 53.68 -14.11 29.74
CA SER A 62 52.76 -15.23 29.92
C SER A 62 53.51 -16.55 29.78
N TYR A 63 53.30 -17.46 30.73
CA TYR A 63 53.92 -18.77 30.78
C TYR A 63 52.85 -19.86 30.87
N HIS A 64 53.09 -21.01 30.24
CA HIS A 64 52.26 -22.20 30.42
C HIS A 64 52.49 -22.78 31.81
N LEU A 65 51.42 -23.22 32.45
CA LEU A 65 51.49 -23.86 33.76
C LEU A 65 52.04 -25.29 33.65
N ILE A 66 52.80 -25.70 34.67
CA ILE A 66 53.32 -27.06 34.81
C ILE A 66 52.14 -28.01 35.10
N ASN A 67 52.16 -29.21 34.54
CA ASN A 67 51.06 -30.19 34.57
C ASN A 67 50.48 -30.43 35.97
N ASP A 68 51.31 -30.53 37.02
CA ASP A 68 50.85 -30.83 38.38
C ASP A 68 49.93 -29.75 38.98
N LEU A 69 50.24 -28.47 38.69
CA LEU A 69 49.41 -27.35 39.15
C LEU A 69 48.13 -27.24 38.31
N GLN A 70 48.22 -27.56 37.03
CA GLN A 70 47.06 -27.59 36.13
C GLN A 70 46.02 -28.63 36.56
N HIS A 71 46.45 -29.82 37.02
CA HIS A 71 45.53 -30.84 37.53
C HIS A 71 44.78 -30.38 38.79
N LYS A 72 45.47 -29.74 39.73
CA LYS A 72 44.85 -29.16 40.93
C LYS A 72 43.83 -28.07 40.57
N LEU A 73 44.16 -27.21 39.62
CA LEU A 73 43.27 -26.14 39.16
C LEU A 73 42.03 -26.68 38.46
N LEU A 74 42.16 -27.70 37.60
CA LEU A 74 41.03 -28.31 36.90
C LEU A 74 40.05 -29.02 37.85
N TYR A 75 40.54 -29.59 38.95
CA TYR A 75 39.69 -30.23 39.96
C TYR A 75 38.82 -29.21 40.72
N HIS A 76 39.41 -28.10 41.17
CA HIS A 76 38.68 -27.07 41.93
C HIS A 76 37.90 -26.10 41.05
N TYR A 77 38.33 -25.90 39.81
CA TYR A 77 37.75 -24.95 38.86
C TYR A 77 37.57 -25.64 37.49
N PRO A 78 36.49 -26.44 37.33
CA PRO A 78 36.24 -27.13 36.09
C PRO A 78 36.08 -26.16 34.92
N SER A 79 36.78 -26.43 33.83
CA SER A 79 36.72 -25.66 32.59
C SER A 79 35.31 -25.73 31.99
N ARG A 80 34.57 -24.62 32.03
CA ARG A 80 33.27 -24.47 31.35
C ARG A 80 33.38 -23.34 30.35
N VAL A 81 33.08 -23.66 29.09
CA VAL A 81 33.08 -22.67 28.00
C VAL A 81 32.28 -21.44 28.39
N HIS A 82 32.88 -20.27 28.28
CA HIS A 82 32.21 -19.03 28.62
C HIS A 82 31.26 -18.61 27.50
N VAL A 83 30.00 -18.29 27.84
CA VAL A 83 28.93 -17.97 26.87
C VAL A 83 29.31 -16.80 25.96
N GLY A 84 30.12 -15.86 26.44
CA GLY A 84 30.66 -14.75 25.64
C GLY A 84 31.47 -15.19 24.40
N ALA A 85 31.97 -16.43 24.36
CA ALA A 85 32.64 -16.97 23.16
C ALA A 85 31.67 -17.24 21.98
N PHE A 86 30.35 -17.23 22.24
CA PHE A 86 29.29 -17.39 21.24
C PHE A 86 28.56 -16.07 20.95
N ALA A 87 29.19 -14.92 21.19
CA ALA A 87 28.55 -13.62 21.03
C ALA A 87 27.92 -13.42 19.63
N LEU A 88 28.66 -13.75 18.55
CA LEU A 88 28.14 -13.58 17.19
C LEU A 88 26.94 -14.51 16.91
N PRO A 89 27.01 -15.84 17.12
CA PRO A 89 25.84 -16.71 16.98
C PRO A 89 24.63 -16.23 17.80
N LEU A 90 24.83 -15.79 19.05
CA LEU A 90 23.74 -15.32 19.90
C LEU A 90 23.08 -14.05 19.35
N ILE A 91 23.88 -13.09 18.87
CA ILE A 91 23.37 -11.87 18.23
C ILE A 91 22.58 -12.22 16.96
N LEU A 92 23.08 -13.15 16.14
CA LEU A 92 22.39 -13.59 14.93
C LEU A 92 21.06 -14.27 15.25
N ILE A 93 21.03 -15.13 16.28
CA ILE A 93 19.79 -15.77 16.75
C ILE A 93 18.79 -14.71 17.23
N LEU A 94 19.22 -13.76 18.06
CA LEU A 94 18.35 -12.68 18.54
C LEU A 94 17.83 -11.81 17.40
N GLY A 95 18.69 -11.46 16.44
CA GLY A 95 18.32 -10.70 15.24
C GLY A 95 17.31 -11.44 14.38
N PHE A 96 17.50 -12.75 14.17
CA PHE A 96 16.58 -13.60 13.42
C PHE A 96 15.20 -13.65 14.07
N PHE A 97 15.12 -13.89 15.39
CA PHE A 97 13.85 -13.90 16.11
C PHE A 97 13.20 -12.51 16.15
N GLY A 98 13.98 -11.45 16.32
CA GLY A 98 13.50 -10.06 16.26
C GLY A 98 12.89 -9.73 14.90
N TYR A 99 13.54 -10.11 13.81
CA TYR A 99 13.04 -9.91 12.45
C TYR A 99 11.74 -10.68 12.20
N PHE A 100 11.72 -11.98 12.52
CA PHE A 100 10.55 -12.83 12.28
C PHE A 100 9.32 -12.40 13.10
N THR A 101 9.53 -11.95 14.33
CA THR A 101 8.44 -11.42 15.16
C THR A 101 7.94 -10.08 14.65
N TYR A 102 8.85 -9.19 14.21
CA TYR A 102 8.47 -7.92 13.60
C TYR A 102 7.61 -8.10 12.35
N GLU A 103 8.02 -8.96 11.41
CA GLU A 103 7.23 -9.23 10.19
C GLU A 103 5.84 -9.78 10.52
N LYS A 104 5.73 -10.72 11.46
CA LYS A 104 4.42 -11.26 11.87
C LYS A 104 3.51 -10.18 12.46
N ILE A 105 4.04 -9.29 13.28
CA ILE A 105 3.27 -8.19 13.87
C ILE A 105 2.86 -7.19 12.80
N ALA A 106 3.78 -6.82 11.90
CA ALA A 106 3.51 -5.89 10.81
C ALA A 106 2.42 -6.43 9.86
N ASN A 107 2.51 -7.70 9.48
CA ASN A 107 1.52 -8.37 8.64
C ASN A 107 0.15 -8.42 9.32
N TYR A 108 0.10 -8.82 10.60
CA TYR A 108 -1.14 -8.84 11.37
C TYR A 108 -1.79 -7.44 11.49
N GLN A 109 -0.99 -6.40 11.74
CA GLN A 109 -1.50 -5.03 11.78
C GLN A 109 -1.95 -4.51 10.41
N SER A 110 -1.26 -4.91 9.34
CA SER A 110 -1.67 -4.59 7.96
C SER A 110 -3.01 -5.23 7.63
N GLU A 111 -3.17 -6.52 7.93
CA GLU A 111 -4.42 -7.25 7.73
C GLU A 111 -5.57 -6.63 8.53
N LYS A 112 -5.34 -6.30 9.81
CA LYS A 112 -6.35 -5.64 10.65
C LYS A 112 -6.77 -4.26 10.10
N ARG A 113 -5.80 -3.46 9.62
CA ARG A 113 -6.09 -2.16 8.98
C ARG A 113 -6.89 -2.33 7.69
N TYR A 114 -6.50 -3.30 6.87
CA TYR A 114 -7.20 -3.62 5.63
C TYR A 114 -8.65 -4.05 5.88
N ILE A 115 -8.90 -4.93 6.86
CA ILE A 115 -10.26 -5.34 7.24
C ILE A 115 -11.07 -4.13 7.72
N ALA A 116 -10.50 -3.27 8.57
CA ALA A 116 -11.19 -2.07 9.04
C ALA A 116 -11.52 -1.08 7.91
N GLU A 117 -10.62 -0.92 6.94
CA GLU A 117 -10.85 -0.10 5.75
C GLU A 117 -11.98 -0.68 4.88
N MET A 118 -12.00 -2.02 4.70
CA MET A 118 -13.08 -2.71 4.00
C MET A 118 -14.43 -2.56 4.71
N GLU A 119 -14.49 -2.71 6.03
CA GLU A 119 -15.72 -2.49 6.80
C GLU A 119 -16.24 -1.06 6.61
N ASN A 120 -15.36 -0.06 6.72
CA ASN A 120 -15.71 1.34 6.48
C ASN A 120 -16.19 1.58 5.05
N LYS A 121 -15.48 1.05 4.06
CA LYS A 121 -15.87 1.14 2.64
C LYS A 121 -17.23 0.47 2.42
N GLY A 122 -17.48 -0.69 3.01
CA GLY A 122 -18.74 -1.41 2.88
C GLY A 122 -19.92 -0.69 3.52
N VAL A 123 -19.72 -0.05 4.69
CA VAL A 123 -20.73 0.83 5.31
C VAL A 123 -21.05 2.01 4.40
N LEU A 124 -20.04 2.66 3.83
CA LEU A 124 -20.22 3.78 2.90
C LEU A 124 -20.98 3.36 1.63
N LEU A 125 -20.59 2.24 1.01
CA LEU A 125 -21.28 1.69 -0.16
C LEU A 125 -22.74 1.35 0.17
N THR A 126 -23.00 0.82 1.36
CA THR A 126 -24.37 0.53 1.83
C THR A 126 -25.18 1.82 1.97
N GLN A 127 -24.60 2.86 2.56
CA GLN A 127 -25.24 4.18 2.69
C GLN A 127 -25.49 4.83 1.31
N GLN A 128 -24.53 4.76 0.40
CA GLN A 128 -24.68 5.26 -0.97
C GLN A 128 -25.81 4.52 -1.69
N LEU A 129 -25.83 3.19 -1.63
CA LEU A 129 -26.89 2.35 -2.20
C LEU A 129 -28.26 2.68 -1.58
N ASP A 130 -28.29 3.05 -0.31
CA ASP A 130 -29.50 3.48 0.38
C ASP A 130 -30.03 4.84 -0.07
N SER A 131 -29.13 5.75 -0.44
CA SER A 131 -29.45 7.09 -0.93
C SER A 131 -29.90 7.16 -2.40
N ILE A 132 -29.70 6.09 -3.19
CA ILE A 132 -30.07 6.08 -4.63
C ILE A 132 -31.56 6.33 -4.79
N ASP A 133 -31.93 7.36 -5.55
CA ASP A 133 -33.31 7.65 -5.96
C ASP A 133 -33.44 7.65 -7.49
N ASN A 134 -34.63 7.94 -8.00
CA ASN A 134 -34.89 8.02 -9.44
C ASN A 134 -34.49 9.37 -10.07
N LYS A 135 -33.94 10.31 -9.29
CA LYS A 135 -33.55 11.64 -9.78
C LYS A 135 -32.12 11.63 -10.32
N ASN A 136 -31.26 10.83 -9.69
CA ASN A 136 -29.84 10.78 -10.01
C ASN A 136 -29.53 9.62 -10.95
N SER A 137 -28.53 9.82 -11.81
CA SER A 137 -28.00 8.72 -12.61
C SER A 137 -26.94 7.97 -11.81
N VAL A 138 -27.03 6.65 -11.75
CA VAL A 138 -26.14 5.85 -10.90
C VAL A 138 -25.45 4.77 -11.71
N ILE A 139 -24.16 4.61 -11.48
CA ILE A 139 -23.35 3.52 -12.03
C ILE A 139 -22.77 2.72 -10.88
N MET A 140 -22.85 1.42 -10.97
CA MET A 140 -22.27 0.46 -10.05
C MET A 140 -21.14 -0.27 -10.74
N SER A 141 -19.97 -0.32 -10.11
CA SER A 141 -18.87 -1.17 -10.54
C SER A 141 -18.81 -2.40 -9.67
N PHE A 142 -18.70 -3.57 -10.29
CA PHE A 142 -18.56 -4.85 -9.64
C PHE A 142 -17.28 -5.54 -10.08
N GLU A 143 -16.51 -6.02 -9.13
CA GLU A 143 -15.39 -6.91 -9.41
C GLU A 143 -15.91 -8.32 -9.71
N ASN A 144 -15.51 -8.90 -10.84
CA ASN A 144 -15.90 -10.24 -11.28
C ASN A 144 -14.84 -11.30 -10.93
N GLU A 145 -15.14 -12.59 -11.12
CA GLU A 145 -14.23 -13.70 -10.75
C GLU A 145 -12.83 -13.60 -11.39
N ASN A 146 -12.73 -12.99 -12.58
CA ASN A 146 -11.48 -12.83 -13.33
C ASN A 146 -10.71 -11.55 -12.96
N TYR A 147 -11.06 -10.90 -11.84
CA TYR A 147 -10.51 -9.59 -11.44
C TYR A 147 -10.76 -8.46 -12.46
N GLY A 148 -11.72 -8.66 -13.36
CA GLY A 148 -12.24 -7.61 -14.23
C GLY A 148 -13.33 -6.82 -13.53
N GLU A 149 -13.70 -5.69 -14.12
CA GLU A 149 -14.81 -4.86 -13.65
C GLU A 149 -16.01 -4.97 -14.60
N ASP A 150 -17.14 -5.46 -14.08
CA ASP A 150 -18.43 -5.40 -14.73
C ASP A 150 -19.16 -4.15 -14.22
N ASN A 151 -19.55 -3.26 -15.13
CA ASN A 151 -20.21 -2.00 -14.77
C ASN A 151 -21.68 -2.05 -15.18
N TYR A 152 -22.54 -1.50 -14.32
CA TYR A 152 -23.98 -1.48 -14.52
C TYR A 152 -24.55 -0.10 -14.24
N ALA A 153 -25.34 0.42 -15.17
CA ALA A 153 -26.12 1.62 -14.96
C ALA A 153 -27.45 1.26 -14.28
N VAL A 154 -27.87 2.07 -13.32
CA VAL A 154 -29.19 1.99 -12.71
C VAL A 154 -30.13 2.86 -13.52
N LEU A 155 -31.03 2.23 -14.27
CA LEU A 155 -32.00 2.93 -15.10
C LEU A 155 -33.21 3.41 -14.30
N LYS A 156 -33.64 2.59 -13.33
CA LYS A 156 -34.84 2.84 -12.53
C LYS A 156 -34.76 2.13 -11.17
N ARG A 157 -35.39 2.71 -10.15
CA ARG A 157 -35.66 2.09 -8.86
C ARG A 157 -37.17 1.94 -8.66
N GLU A 158 -37.58 0.74 -8.26
CA GLU A 158 -38.94 0.43 -7.80
C GLU A 158 -38.87 -0.26 -6.45
N GLY A 159 -39.24 0.46 -5.39
CA GLY A 159 -39.16 -0.03 -4.02
C GLY A 159 -37.74 -0.46 -3.63
N ASN A 160 -37.55 -1.78 -3.47
CA ASN A 160 -36.29 -2.42 -3.10
C ASN A 160 -35.59 -3.12 -4.28
N LYS A 161 -35.94 -2.78 -5.53
CA LYS A 161 -35.31 -3.32 -6.74
C LYS A 161 -34.73 -2.20 -7.59
N PHE A 162 -33.67 -2.53 -8.31
CA PHE A 162 -33.01 -1.68 -9.31
C PHE A 162 -33.09 -2.35 -10.67
N LEU A 163 -33.45 -1.60 -11.70
CA LEU A 163 -33.33 -2.02 -13.08
C LEU A 163 -31.90 -1.70 -13.54
N LEU A 164 -31.09 -2.74 -13.68
CA LEU A 164 -29.68 -2.63 -14.05
C LEU A 164 -29.50 -2.93 -15.53
N GLN A 165 -28.72 -2.11 -16.23
CA GLN A 165 -28.27 -2.37 -17.58
C GLN A 165 -26.76 -2.51 -17.57
N LYS A 166 -26.24 -3.59 -18.16
CA LYS A 166 -24.80 -3.78 -18.26
C LYS A 166 -24.23 -2.71 -19.18
N VAL A 167 -23.20 -2.02 -18.72
CA VAL A 167 -22.50 -1.04 -19.52
C VAL A 167 -21.23 -1.66 -20.07
N ASN A 168 -21.26 -1.96 -21.36
CA ASN A 168 -20.07 -2.45 -22.04
C ASN A 168 -19.05 -1.33 -22.10
N LYS A 169 -17.79 -1.66 -21.78
CA LYS A 169 -16.67 -0.73 -21.89
C LYS A 169 -16.44 -0.47 -23.38
N GLY A 170 -17.10 0.56 -23.93
CA GLY A 170 -16.73 1.08 -25.24
C GLY A 170 -15.27 1.54 -25.19
N MET A 171 -14.52 1.35 -26.28
CA MET A 171 -13.17 1.90 -26.45
C MET A 171 -13.24 3.43 -26.52
N MET A 172 -13.59 4.12 -25.44
CA MET A 172 -13.42 5.55 -25.33
C MET A 172 -12.14 5.82 -24.53
N ILE A 173 -11.03 5.72 -25.24
CA ILE A 173 -9.71 6.13 -24.77
C ILE A 173 -9.82 7.64 -24.50
N ASN A 174 -9.58 8.09 -23.26
CA ASN A 174 -9.57 9.49 -22.79
C ASN A 174 -10.82 10.02 -22.06
N ILE A 175 -11.75 9.17 -21.63
CA ILE A 175 -12.88 9.60 -20.78
C ILE A 175 -12.82 8.87 -19.44
N PRO A 176 -13.01 9.56 -18.29
CA PRO A 176 -13.20 8.91 -17.00
C PRO A 176 -14.30 7.87 -17.08
N HIS A 177 -14.04 6.71 -16.49
CA HIS A 177 -14.91 5.53 -16.60
C HIS A 177 -16.39 5.85 -16.31
N SER A 178 -16.66 6.61 -15.25
CA SER A 178 -17.99 7.09 -14.85
C SER A 178 -18.75 7.80 -15.98
N ILE A 179 -18.08 8.64 -16.77
CA ILE A 179 -18.68 9.43 -17.84
C ILE A 179 -18.93 8.56 -19.07
N SER A 180 -17.96 7.70 -19.42
CA SER A 180 -18.14 6.74 -20.52
C SER A 180 -19.33 5.81 -20.25
N TYR A 181 -19.52 5.42 -18.99
CA TYR A 181 -20.65 4.58 -18.59
C TYR A 181 -21.97 5.33 -18.63
N TYR A 182 -21.98 6.59 -18.19
CA TYR A 182 -23.18 7.44 -18.26
C TYR A 182 -23.66 7.60 -19.70
N LEU A 183 -22.76 7.95 -20.62
CA LEU A 183 -23.11 8.11 -22.04
C LEU A 183 -23.64 6.81 -22.65
N SER A 184 -22.96 5.69 -22.38
CA SER A 184 -23.37 4.38 -22.89
C SER A 184 -24.72 3.92 -22.32
N SER A 185 -25.11 4.40 -21.13
CA SER A 185 -26.41 4.08 -20.51
C SER A 185 -27.59 4.88 -21.07
N LYS A 186 -27.32 5.96 -21.83
CA LYS A 186 -28.35 6.82 -22.43
C LYS A 186 -28.74 6.41 -23.84
N ASP A 187 -28.06 5.43 -24.40
CA ASP A 187 -28.39 4.87 -25.70
C ASP A 187 -29.67 4.01 -25.58
N GLU A 188 -30.82 4.63 -25.86
CA GLU A 188 -32.16 4.07 -25.61
C GLU A 188 -32.43 2.76 -26.39
N GLU A 189 -31.71 2.54 -27.49
CA GLU A 189 -31.92 1.37 -28.37
C GLU A 189 -31.58 0.03 -27.70
N ASN A 190 -30.88 0.03 -26.56
CA ASN A 190 -30.34 -1.19 -25.94
C ASN A 190 -30.96 -1.58 -24.59
N THR A 191 -32.14 -1.07 -24.26
CA THR A 191 -32.81 -1.37 -22.97
C THR A 191 -33.27 -2.83 -22.82
N ASN A 192 -33.29 -3.60 -23.90
CA ASN A 192 -33.73 -5.00 -23.91
C ASN A 192 -32.92 -5.93 -22.99
N ASP A 193 -31.67 -5.59 -22.68
CA ASP A 193 -30.78 -6.38 -21.80
C ASP A 193 -30.82 -5.94 -20.32
N SER A 194 -31.85 -5.19 -19.92
CA SER A 194 -31.97 -4.68 -18.55
C SER A 194 -32.57 -5.74 -17.61
N ILE A 195 -32.03 -5.84 -16.40
CA ILE A 195 -32.40 -6.87 -15.42
C ILE A 195 -32.78 -6.23 -14.09
N TRP A 196 -33.93 -6.61 -13.54
CA TRP A 196 -34.37 -6.18 -12.21
C TRP A 196 -33.65 -6.96 -11.11
N VAL A 197 -32.75 -6.30 -10.39
CA VAL A 197 -31.99 -6.90 -9.29
C VAL A 197 -32.49 -6.36 -7.95
N ALA A 198 -32.70 -7.25 -6.98
CA ALA A 198 -33.05 -6.83 -5.62
C ALA A 198 -31.87 -6.08 -4.97
N LYS A 199 -32.15 -4.93 -4.36
CA LYS A 199 -31.15 -4.13 -3.63
C LYS A 199 -30.46 -4.94 -2.52
N GLN A 200 -31.17 -5.87 -1.88
CA GLN A 200 -30.58 -6.76 -0.88
C GLN A 200 -29.54 -7.72 -1.48
N GLU A 201 -29.73 -8.21 -2.71
CA GLU A 201 -28.72 -9.03 -3.40
C GLU A 201 -27.44 -8.22 -3.65
N ILE A 202 -27.58 -6.96 -4.06
CA ILE A 202 -26.45 -6.05 -4.25
C ILE A 202 -25.75 -5.76 -2.91
N LYS A 203 -26.50 -5.47 -1.83
CA LYS A 203 -25.93 -5.30 -0.49
C LYS A 203 -25.15 -6.53 -0.02
N ASN A 204 -25.66 -7.73 -0.31
CA ASN A 204 -24.99 -8.96 0.06
C ASN A 204 -23.64 -9.12 -0.64
N SER A 205 -23.46 -8.53 -1.84
CA SER A 205 -22.20 -8.51 -2.58
C SER A 205 -21.15 -7.51 -2.06
N ILE A 206 -21.50 -6.68 -1.07
CA ILE A 206 -20.54 -5.77 -0.42
C ILE A 206 -19.66 -6.59 0.53
N ALA A 207 -18.34 -6.53 0.32
CA ALA A 207 -17.40 -7.20 1.21
C ALA A 207 -17.22 -6.39 2.51
N LEU A 208 -17.66 -6.97 3.62
CA LEU A 208 -17.55 -6.35 4.95
C LEU A 208 -16.35 -6.90 5.74
N LYS A 209 -16.20 -8.22 5.81
CA LYS A 209 -15.20 -8.86 6.71
C LYS A 209 -14.19 -9.74 6.01
N GLU A 210 -14.55 -10.27 4.85
CA GLU A 210 -13.69 -11.18 4.09
C GLU A 210 -13.18 -10.47 2.83
N PRO A 211 -11.86 -10.30 2.72
CA PRO A 211 -11.22 -9.83 1.50
C PRO A 211 -11.69 -10.66 0.30
N PHE A 212 -12.10 -10.00 -0.79
CA PHE A 212 -12.34 -10.64 -2.09
C PHE A 212 -13.42 -11.75 -2.10
N SER A 213 -14.28 -11.79 -1.08
CA SER A 213 -15.39 -12.76 -1.00
C SER A 213 -16.51 -12.33 -1.97
N LYS A 214 -16.34 -12.69 -3.25
CA LYS A 214 -17.31 -12.46 -4.33
C LYS A 214 -18.54 -13.32 -4.07
N LYS A 215 -19.73 -12.69 -4.06
CA LYS A 215 -20.99 -13.40 -3.80
C LYS A 215 -21.82 -13.53 -5.05
N LEU A 216 -22.52 -14.64 -5.18
CA LEU A 216 -23.43 -14.87 -6.28
C LEU A 216 -24.59 -13.87 -6.20
N ILE A 217 -24.72 -13.03 -7.22
CA ILE A 217 -25.94 -12.25 -7.47
C ILE A 217 -26.81 -13.13 -8.38
N ASN A 218 -27.75 -13.85 -7.78
CA ASN A 218 -28.56 -14.87 -8.45
C ASN A 218 -29.18 -14.36 -9.75
N THR A 219 -29.73 -13.15 -9.71
CA THR A 219 -30.38 -12.53 -10.87
C THR A 219 -29.41 -12.28 -12.03
N LEU A 220 -28.13 -12.01 -11.74
CA LEU A 220 -27.10 -11.81 -12.76
C LEU A 220 -26.36 -13.12 -13.13
N GLY A 221 -26.59 -14.21 -12.41
CA GLY A 221 -25.94 -15.51 -12.63
C GLY A 221 -24.41 -15.48 -12.44
N LYS A 222 -23.86 -14.51 -11.71
CA LYS A 222 -22.42 -14.30 -11.56
C LYS A 222 -22.01 -14.03 -10.12
N LYS A 223 -20.81 -14.45 -9.73
CA LYS A 223 -20.19 -14.02 -8.48
C LYS A 223 -19.54 -12.66 -8.68
N LEU A 224 -20.03 -11.68 -7.93
CA LEU A 224 -19.65 -10.29 -8.05
C LEU A 224 -19.38 -9.72 -6.65
N MET A 225 -18.54 -8.70 -6.58
CA MET A 225 -18.33 -7.88 -5.38
C MET A 225 -18.54 -6.42 -5.75
N LEU A 226 -19.50 -5.74 -5.12
CA LEU A 226 -19.71 -4.31 -5.36
C LEU A 226 -18.48 -3.54 -4.90
N SER A 227 -17.78 -2.91 -5.85
CA SER A 227 -16.52 -2.20 -5.58
C SER A 227 -16.75 -0.70 -5.41
N ASN A 228 -17.62 -0.10 -6.22
CA ASN A 228 -17.89 1.34 -6.24
C ASN A 228 -19.35 1.63 -6.64
N VAL A 229 -19.89 2.74 -6.11
CA VAL A 229 -21.16 3.34 -6.54
C VAL A 229 -20.91 4.80 -6.89
N TYR A 230 -21.22 5.18 -8.12
CA TYR A 230 -21.09 6.54 -8.63
C TYR A 230 -22.47 7.14 -8.77
N ILE A 231 -22.79 8.14 -7.94
CA ILE A 231 -24.05 8.90 -8.03
C ILE A 231 -23.76 10.21 -8.74
N ILE A 232 -24.35 10.37 -9.92
CA ILE A 232 -24.27 11.55 -10.78
C ILE A 232 -25.54 12.36 -10.54
N LYS A 233 -25.39 13.49 -9.84
CA LYS A 233 -26.52 14.38 -9.52
C LYS A 233 -26.85 15.30 -10.68
N ASP A 234 -25.82 15.95 -11.20
CA ASP A 234 -25.92 16.92 -12.26
C ASP A 234 -24.74 16.74 -13.23
N ALA A 235 -25.04 16.83 -14.53
CA ALA A 235 -24.05 16.89 -15.60
C ALA A 235 -24.33 18.15 -16.42
N TYR A 236 -23.33 19.03 -16.49
CA TYR A 236 -23.44 20.31 -17.19
C TYR A 236 -22.54 20.32 -18.43
N PHE A 237 -23.04 20.91 -19.51
CA PHE A 237 -22.23 21.33 -20.65
C PHE A 237 -21.68 22.74 -20.42
N LYS A 238 -20.55 23.09 -21.03
CA LYS A 238 -19.79 24.32 -20.78
C LYS A 238 -20.59 25.59 -21.08
N GLU A 239 -21.40 25.57 -22.12
CA GLU A 239 -22.22 26.74 -22.51
C GLU A 239 -23.31 27.03 -21.46
N ASP A 240 -23.69 26.04 -20.65
CA ASP A 240 -24.72 26.12 -19.61
C ASP A 240 -24.16 25.97 -18.18
N THR A 241 -22.84 26.07 -18.00
CA THR A 241 -22.21 25.95 -16.68
C THR A 241 -22.53 27.18 -15.84
N PRO A 242 -23.29 27.06 -14.73
CA PRO A 242 -23.62 28.20 -13.87
C PRO A 242 -22.34 28.91 -13.40
N ASP A 243 -22.37 30.23 -13.21
CA ASP A 243 -21.18 30.95 -12.72
C ASP A 243 -20.68 30.41 -11.37
N GLU A 244 -21.59 29.87 -10.56
CA GLU A 244 -21.31 29.17 -9.29
C GLU A 244 -20.50 27.86 -9.47
N ALA A 245 -20.63 27.22 -10.64
CA ALA A 245 -19.88 26.02 -11.00
C ALA A 245 -18.48 26.32 -11.57
N LYS A 246 -18.21 27.58 -11.94
CA LYS A 246 -16.85 28.03 -12.32
C LYS A 246 -15.94 28.20 -11.12
N SER A 247 -16.47 28.32 -9.90
CA SER A 247 -15.72 28.67 -8.69
C SER A 247 -15.71 27.62 -7.58
N SER A 248 -16.35 26.45 -7.74
CA SER A 248 -16.43 25.47 -6.63
C SER A 248 -16.51 24.00 -7.07
N LEU A 249 -15.61 23.15 -6.56
CA LEU A 249 -15.81 21.70 -6.32
C LEU A 249 -16.29 20.81 -7.49
N TYR A 250 -15.90 21.09 -8.74
CA TYR A 250 -16.04 20.13 -9.85
C TYR A 250 -14.72 19.39 -10.06
N THR A 251 -14.75 18.05 -10.07
CA THR A 251 -13.53 17.22 -9.99
C THR A 251 -12.97 16.74 -11.32
N GLU A 252 -13.69 16.80 -12.45
CA GLU A 252 -13.17 16.26 -13.73
C GLU A 252 -13.64 17.05 -14.97
N TYR A 253 -12.71 17.30 -15.90
CA TYR A 253 -12.93 17.87 -17.23
C TYR A 253 -12.53 16.84 -18.29
N VAL A 254 -13.32 16.70 -19.36
CA VAL A 254 -13.03 15.77 -20.46
C VAL A 254 -13.04 16.52 -21.80
N ASN A 255 -12.27 16.05 -22.77
CA ASN A 255 -12.18 16.58 -24.13
C ASN A 255 -12.50 15.44 -25.12
N TYR A 256 -13.54 15.55 -25.95
CA TYR A 256 -13.91 14.49 -26.91
C TYR A 256 -13.09 14.59 -28.20
N GLY A 257 -12.85 13.43 -28.82
CA GLY A 257 -12.33 13.31 -30.18
C GLY A 257 -13.39 13.63 -31.25
N LYS A 258 -12.92 13.85 -32.47
CA LYS A 258 -13.59 14.56 -33.58
C LYS A 258 -14.96 14.04 -34.05
N ASN A 259 -15.46 12.88 -33.58
CA ASN A 259 -16.63 12.19 -34.16
C ASN A 259 -17.64 11.65 -33.13
N SER A 260 -17.72 12.24 -31.93
CA SER A 260 -18.69 11.81 -30.90
C SER A 260 -20.02 12.55 -31.06
N VAL A 261 -21.12 11.80 -31.26
CA VAL A 261 -22.50 12.31 -31.25
C VAL A 261 -23.12 11.96 -29.90
N ILE A 262 -23.70 12.94 -29.21
CA ILE A 262 -24.47 12.73 -27.98
C ILE A 262 -25.83 13.39 -28.20
N ASP A 263 -26.90 12.62 -28.00
CA ASP A 263 -28.27 13.12 -28.05
C ASP A 263 -28.56 13.86 -26.75
N SER A 264 -28.73 15.19 -26.82
CA SER A 264 -28.99 16.04 -25.66
C SER A 264 -30.27 16.85 -25.84
N LEU A 265 -31.12 16.83 -24.82
CA LEU A 265 -32.32 17.64 -24.69
C LEU A 265 -32.00 18.99 -24.04
N VAL A 266 -32.31 20.08 -24.74
CA VAL A 266 -32.24 21.46 -24.22
C VAL A 266 -33.51 22.20 -24.64
N PRO A 267 -34.17 22.95 -23.72
CA PRO A 267 -34.93 24.11 -24.16
C PRO A 267 -34.38 25.45 -23.67
N SER A 268 -34.68 26.44 -24.50
CA SER A 268 -34.34 27.85 -24.43
C SER A 268 -35.40 28.66 -23.66
N ASN A 269 -34.91 29.63 -22.88
CA ASN A 269 -35.60 30.74 -22.22
C ASN A 269 -36.37 30.46 -20.90
N LYS A 270 -36.39 31.52 -20.08
CA LYS A 270 -36.17 31.54 -18.63
C LYS A 270 -37.42 31.42 -17.75
N SER A 271 -38.57 30.92 -18.21
CA SER A 271 -39.80 31.03 -17.40
C SER A 271 -40.95 30.04 -17.62
N GLU A 272 -40.78 28.86 -18.18
CA GLU A 272 -41.88 27.88 -18.30
C GLU A 272 -41.50 26.46 -17.85
N ASP A 273 -42.47 25.75 -17.27
CA ASP A 273 -42.37 24.37 -16.80
C ASP A 273 -41.87 23.42 -17.92
N TRP A 274 -40.78 22.72 -17.64
CA TRP A 274 -39.95 22.05 -18.65
C TRP A 274 -40.58 20.74 -19.15
N LYS A 275 -40.83 20.64 -20.47
CA LYS A 275 -41.12 19.39 -21.21
C LYS A 275 -40.08 19.17 -22.33
N LEU A 276 -39.71 17.91 -22.58
CA LEU A 276 -38.70 17.46 -23.55
C LEU A 276 -39.10 17.71 -25.02
N SER A 277 -38.17 18.20 -25.87
CA SER A 277 -38.33 18.32 -27.34
C SER A 277 -37.03 18.07 -28.12
N LYS A 278 -37.17 17.52 -29.34
CA LYS A 278 -36.18 16.79 -30.18
C LYS A 278 -35.23 17.66 -31.03
N THR A 279 -33.97 17.20 -31.09
CA THR A 279 -32.90 17.36 -32.13
C THR A 279 -32.28 18.73 -32.45
N LYS A 280 -30.98 18.91 -32.11
CA LYS A 280 -30.06 19.92 -32.69
C LYS A 280 -28.59 19.43 -32.65
N ALA A 281 -27.79 19.76 -33.66
CA ALA A 281 -26.37 19.42 -33.76
C ALA A 281 -25.45 20.41 -33.00
N VAL A 282 -24.38 19.91 -32.35
CA VAL A 282 -23.48 20.66 -31.45
C VAL A 282 -22.09 20.89 -32.09
N ASN A 283 -21.42 22.00 -31.76
CA ASN A 283 -20.12 22.44 -32.31
C ASN A 283 -18.94 22.18 -31.36
N PHE A 284 -17.74 21.96 -31.91
CA PHE A 284 -16.57 21.30 -31.33
C PHE A 284 -15.80 22.04 -30.21
N LYS A 285 -16.40 23.00 -29.48
CA LYS A 285 -15.68 23.83 -28.49
C LYS A 285 -16.16 23.69 -27.04
N ASP A 286 -17.13 22.81 -26.82
CA ASP A 286 -17.81 22.74 -25.53
C ASP A 286 -17.21 21.67 -24.63
N ARG A 287 -16.91 22.08 -23.40
CA ARG A 287 -16.42 21.23 -22.29
C ARG A 287 -17.64 20.71 -21.51
N PHE A 288 -17.45 19.78 -20.59
CA PHE A 288 -18.52 19.28 -19.70
C PHE A 288 -17.95 19.11 -18.30
N ALA A 289 -18.80 19.27 -17.28
CA ALA A 289 -18.48 19.11 -15.88
C ALA A 289 -19.55 18.26 -15.21
N ILE A 290 -19.14 17.30 -14.39
CA ILE A 290 -20.06 16.43 -13.63
C ILE A 290 -19.82 16.62 -12.14
N LYS A 291 -20.91 16.81 -11.38
CA LYS A 291 -20.85 16.85 -9.92
C LYS A 291 -21.12 15.46 -9.38
N THR A 292 -20.18 14.90 -8.62
CA THR A 292 -20.30 13.59 -7.99
C THR A 292 -20.17 13.69 -6.47
N ASP A 293 -20.87 12.83 -5.74
CA ASP A 293 -20.82 12.72 -4.27
C ASP A 293 -19.73 11.74 -3.78
N SER A 294 -18.67 11.53 -4.57
CA SER A 294 -17.60 10.57 -4.26
C SER A 294 -16.62 11.13 -3.21
N ARG A 295 -16.37 10.38 -2.12
CA ARG A 295 -15.29 10.68 -1.14
C ARG A 295 -13.88 10.38 -1.66
N ASN A 296 -13.73 9.78 -2.84
CA ASN A 296 -12.47 9.87 -3.57
C ASN A 296 -12.37 11.27 -4.18
N SER A 297 -12.05 12.24 -3.34
CA SER A 297 -11.54 13.55 -3.74
C SER A 297 -10.11 13.38 -4.24
N ALA A 298 -9.92 12.58 -5.30
CA ALA A 298 -8.69 12.66 -6.07
C ALA A 298 -8.75 13.98 -6.85
N VAL A 299 -7.98 14.93 -6.37
CA VAL A 299 -7.78 16.26 -6.94
C VAL A 299 -6.55 16.22 -7.87
N LEU A 300 -6.76 16.61 -9.14
CA LEU A 300 -5.81 17.05 -10.21
C LEU A 300 -4.77 16.03 -10.75
N TYR A 301 -4.43 15.95 -12.06
CA TYR A 301 -3.84 16.99 -12.95
C TYR A 301 -4.10 16.82 -14.48
N TYR A 302 -4.37 17.97 -15.13
CA TYR A 302 -4.00 18.58 -16.44
C TYR A 302 -3.98 17.88 -17.83
N HIS A 303 -4.77 18.51 -18.72
CA HIS A 303 -4.51 19.07 -20.06
C HIS A 303 -3.93 18.21 -21.21
N THR A 304 -4.72 18.07 -22.28
CA THR A 304 -4.20 17.91 -23.65
C THR A 304 -3.97 19.29 -24.26
N ILE A 305 -2.73 19.60 -24.64
CA ILE A 305 -2.38 20.65 -25.62
C ILE A 305 -1.76 19.91 -26.82
N PRO A 306 -2.24 20.10 -28.05
CA PRO A 306 -1.43 19.84 -29.22
C PRO A 306 -0.56 21.06 -29.56
N ASP A 307 0.73 20.77 -29.77
CA ASP A 307 1.78 21.42 -30.57
C ASP A 307 2.28 22.85 -30.27
N ASN A 308 3.55 22.89 -29.83
CA ASN A 308 4.62 23.85 -30.20
C ASN A 308 4.49 25.35 -29.90
N ILE A 309 4.02 25.77 -28.72
CA ILE A 309 4.21 27.17 -28.26
C ILE A 309 4.75 27.21 -26.82
N LYS A 310 5.85 27.95 -26.62
CA LYS A 310 6.42 28.22 -25.28
C LYS A 310 5.48 29.12 -24.48
N HIS A 311 5.18 28.71 -23.25
CA HIS A 311 4.44 29.52 -22.28
C HIS A 311 5.16 29.56 -20.93
N SER A 312 5.18 30.73 -20.29
CA SER A 312 5.59 30.93 -18.91
C SER A 312 4.36 31.17 -18.05
N VAL A 313 4.20 30.43 -16.95
CA VAL A 313 3.13 30.65 -15.98
C VAL A 313 3.74 31.27 -14.71
N LYS A 314 3.22 32.44 -14.30
CA LYS A 314 3.56 33.06 -13.03
C LYS A 314 2.57 32.57 -11.97
N ILE A 315 3.10 31.91 -10.95
CA ILE A 315 2.36 31.63 -9.71
C ILE A 315 3.15 32.30 -8.60
N ALA A 316 2.51 33.26 -7.91
CA ALA A 316 3.00 33.97 -6.72
C ALA A 316 4.54 34.19 -6.63
N ASN A 317 5.00 35.39 -7.00
CA ASN A 317 6.37 35.94 -6.85
C ASN A 317 7.58 35.08 -7.29
N GLN A 318 7.40 33.92 -7.91
CA GLN A 318 8.49 33.20 -8.58
C GLN A 318 8.12 32.86 -10.02
N THR A 319 9.08 33.08 -10.91
CA THR A 319 8.99 32.72 -12.33
C THR A 319 9.82 31.45 -12.50
N ILE A 320 9.19 30.35 -12.90
CA ILE A 320 9.89 29.11 -13.22
C ILE A 320 9.85 28.94 -14.74
N GLU A 321 11.02 29.00 -15.36
CA GLU A 321 11.20 28.65 -16.77
C GLU A 321 11.53 27.17 -16.89
N ASN A 322 10.84 26.50 -17.81
CA ASN A 322 11.06 25.09 -18.09
C ASN A 322 12.37 24.97 -18.90
N LYS A 323 13.41 24.38 -18.32
CA LYS A 323 14.62 23.99 -19.05
C LYS A 323 14.46 22.57 -19.57
N GLU A 324 14.71 22.39 -20.87
CA GLU A 324 14.80 21.09 -21.51
C GLU A 324 16.02 20.34 -20.94
N ASP A 325 15.79 19.44 -19.99
CA ASP A 325 16.79 18.45 -19.63
C ASP A 325 16.61 17.20 -20.50
N GLN A 326 17.60 16.99 -21.35
CA GLN A 326 17.76 15.85 -22.23
C GLN A 326 17.95 14.56 -21.41
N TYR A 327 16.99 13.64 -21.49
CA TYR A 327 17.24 12.25 -21.13
C TYR A 327 17.88 11.53 -22.34
N SER A 328 19.21 11.44 -22.34
CA SER A 328 19.95 10.50 -23.17
C SER A 328 19.90 9.11 -22.52
N TYR A 329 19.24 8.15 -23.16
CA TYR A 329 19.42 6.73 -22.86
C TYR A 329 20.79 6.29 -23.37
N ASN A 330 21.62 5.71 -22.49
CA ASN A 330 22.75 4.89 -22.87
C ASN A 330 22.44 3.42 -22.55
N TYR A 331 22.80 2.57 -23.49
CA TYR A 331 22.61 1.11 -23.56
C TYR A 331 23.17 0.34 -22.36
#